data_AF-A0A2T5J5C8-F1
#
_entry.id   AF-A0A2T5J5C8-F1
#
_cell.length_a   1.000
_cell.length_b   1.000
_cell.length_c   1.000
_cell.angle_alpha   90.00
_cell.angle_beta   90.00
_cell.angle_gamma   90.00
#
_symmetry.space_group_name_H-M   'P 1'
#
loop_
_entity.id
_entity.type
_entity.pdbx_description
1 polymer ?
#
loop_
_entity_poly.entity_id
_entity_poly.type
_entity_poly.pdbx_seq_one_letter_code
_entity_poly.pdbx_strand_id
1 'polypeptide(L)'
;MFKKLILSLALVLAIGAAFGQEFPAKPSTLVADYTNTLTDEQKTQLEQKLVAFDDSTSVQVAVVMMQSTGDYDINEYAALLGRKWGVGQKDKNNGVVVLVALKDHKMSIQTGYGSEGMLPDAITHQIIENDMKPNFKQGDFFGGLNAAVDDIIRYNKGEYKNDHPRQKAVKQDDGGPAGFIIIIVIFILIMVFRRRGGGGGNIIGGRGSASPFWWFLAGSMMNGGNRGDGWGGGSSGSGWSGGGGSSGGGGGFGGFGGGSFGGGGSSGSW
;
A
#
# COMPACT_ATOMS: atom_id res chain seq x y z
N MET A 1 -15.00 59.38 -8.81
CA MET A 1 -13.61 58.90 -9.04
C MET A 1 -13.14 57.94 -7.95
N PHE A 2 -13.42 58.19 -6.67
CA PHE A 2 -13.06 57.30 -5.55
C PHE A 2 -13.49 55.82 -5.69
N LYS A 3 -14.69 55.54 -6.20
CA LYS A 3 -15.15 54.15 -6.42
C LYS A 3 -14.28 53.37 -7.41
N LYS A 4 -13.72 54.04 -8.44
CA LYS A 4 -12.83 53.41 -9.41
C LYS A 4 -11.45 53.14 -8.81
N LEU A 5 -10.99 54.01 -7.91
CA LEU A 5 -9.71 53.88 -7.19
C LEU A 5 -9.73 52.72 -6.19
N ILE A 6 -10.86 52.53 -5.48
CA ILE A 6 -11.06 51.41 -4.55
C ILE A 6 -11.14 50.08 -5.31
N LEU A 7 -11.83 50.05 -6.46
CA LEU A 7 -11.89 48.85 -7.29
C LEU A 7 -10.52 48.46 -7.85
N SER A 8 -9.71 49.42 -8.28
CA SER A 8 -8.35 49.16 -8.76
C SER A 8 -7.42 48.68 -7.64
N LEU A 9 -7.56 49.22 -6.43
CA LEU A 9 -6.75 48.80 -5.27
C LEU A 9 -7.14 47.39 -4.80
N ALA A 10 -8.43 47.06 -4.81
CA ALA A 10 -8.93 45.72 -4.51
C ALA A 10 -8.47 44.68 -5.55
N LEU A 11 -8.41 45.06 -6.84
CA LEU A 11 -7.90 44.19 -7.90
C LEU A 11 -6.39 43.94 -7.77
N VAL A 12 -5.61 44.96 -7.38
CA VAL A 12 -4.17 44.82 -7.13
C VAL A 12 -3.88 43.97 -5.89
N LEU A 13 -4.69 44.10 -4.82
CA LEU A 13 -4.59 43.22 -3.65
C LEU A 13 -4.98 41.76 -3.96
N ALA A 14 -5.96 41.54 -4.85
CA ALA A 14 -6.39 40.20 -5.25
C ALA A 14 -5.33 39.46 -6.09
N ILE A 15 -4.46 40.18 -6.81
CA ILE A 15 -3.35 39.59 -7.59
C ILE A 15 -2.19 39.15 -6.68
N GLY A 16 -2.06 39.72 -5.48
CA GLY A 16 -0.96 39.42 -4.54
C GLY A 16 -1.11 38.12 -3.74
N ALA A 17 -2.23 37.39 -3.87
CA ALA A 17 -2.54 36.22 -3.05
C ALA A 17 -2.39 34.88 -3.79
N ALA A 18 -1.66 34.84 -4.91
CA ALA A 18 -1.24 33.57 -5.51
C ALA A 18 -0.05 33.00 -4.72
N PHE A 19 -0.31 32.43 -3.55
CA PHE A 19 0.65 31.55 -2.88
C PHE A 19 0.74 30.26 -3.69
N GLY A 20 1.62 30.23 -4.69
CA GLY A 20 2.03 28.97 -5.30
C GLY A 20 2.76 28.15 -4.24
N GLN A 21 2.37 26.90 -4.04
CA GLN A 21 3.10 26.02 -3.13
C GLN A 21 4.53 25.82 -3.64
N GLU A 22 5.49 26.14 -2.78
CA GLU A 22 6.89 26.08 -3.11
C GLU A 22 7.39 24.63 -2.98
N PHE A 23 7.42 23.90 -4.10
CA PHE A 23 8.06 22.59 -4.12
C PHE A 23 9.58 22.72 -3.89
N PRO A 24 10.20 21.76 -3.18
CA PRO A 24 11.63 21.75 -2.92
C PRO A 24 12.46 21.77 -4.21
N ALA A 25 13.68 22.30 -4.10
CA ALA A 25 14.63 22.33 -5.18
C ALA A 25 14.95 20.91 -5.68
N LYS A 26 15.08 20.77 -7.00
CA LYS A 26 15.42 19.49 -7.64
C LYS A 26 16.77 18.98 -7.10
N PRO A 27 16.82 17.78 -6.51
CA PRO A 27 18.05 17.22 -5.98
C PRO A 27 18.95 16.71 -7.10
N SER A 28 20.23 16.53 -6.79
CA SER A 28 21.22 15.85 -7.65
C SER A 28 21.34 14.35 -7.36
N THR A 29 20.46 13.82 -6.52
CA THR A 29 20.39 12.42 -6.08
C THR A 29 18.98 11.88 -6.27
N LEU A 30 18.83 10.56 -6.29
CA LEU A 30 17.54 9.89 -6.32
C LEU A 30 16.88 9.85 -4.94
N VAL A 31 17.66 9.93 -3.86
CA VAL A 31 17.17 10.03 -2.47
C VAL A 31 17.31 11.46 -1.96
N ALA A 32 16.19 12.06 -1.56
CA ALA A 32 16.12 13.40 -0.98
C ALA A 32 15.37 13.36 0.36
N ASP A 33 16.12 13.38 1.46
CA ASP A 33 15.56 13.44 2.82
C ASP A 33 15.71 14.85 3.40
N TYR A 34 14.60 15.61 3.41
CA TYR A 34 14.51 16.95 4.01
C TYR A 34 14.11 16.91 5.49
N THR A 35 14.05 15.72 6.09
CA THR A 35 13.65 15.51 7.49
C THR A 35 14.79 15.09 8.39
N ASN A 36 15.92 14.67 7.80
CA ASN A 36 17.05 14.05 8.52
C ASN A 36 16.63 12.82 9.32
N THR A 37 15.69 12.05 8.78
CA THR A 37 15.20 10.80 9.39
C THR A 37 16.13 9.63 9.08
N LEU A 38 16.76 9.66 7.90
CA LEU A 38 17.69 8.63 7.46
C LEU A 38 19.14 9.01 7.79
N THR A 39 19.95 8.03 8.19
CA THR A 39 21.40 8.23 8.33
C THR A 39 22.07 8.38 6.96
N ASP A 40 23.30 8.87 6.93
CA ASP A 40 24.06 9.03 5.68
C ASP A 40 24.35 7.68 5.01
N GLU A 41 24.59 6.62 5.79
CA GLU A 41 24.75 5.26 5.29
C GLU A 41 23.45 4.74 4.65
N GLN A 42 22.31 4.98 5.30
CA GLN A 42 21.00 4.57 4.79
C GLN A 42 20.65 5.28 3.47
N LYS A 43 20.89 6.59 3.40
CA LYS A 43 20.72 7.35 2.15
C LYS A 43 21.63 6.82 1.06
N THR A 44 22.90 6.53 1.38
CA THR A 44 23.87 5.98 0.43
C THR A 44 23.45 4.60 -0.08
N GLN A 45 22.94 3.73 0.79
CA GLN A 45 22.48 2.39 0.41
C GLN A 45 21.28 2.45 -0.54
N LEU A 46 20.29 3.29 -0.24
CA LEU A 46 19.15 3.51 -1.14
C LEU A 46 19.61 4.11 -2.47
N GLU A 47 20.47 5.14 -2.43
CA GLU A 47 20.99 5.81 -3.62
C GLU A 47 21.71 4.82 -4.55
N GLN A 48 22.63 4.01 -4.02
CA GLN A 48 23.36 3.02 -4.81
C GLN A 48 22.43 2.00 -5.47
N LYS A 49 21.40 1.56 -4.75
CA LYS A 49 20.40 0.62 -5.28
C LYS A 49 19.59 1.24 -6.42
N LEU A 50 19.14 2.48 -6.23
CA LEU A 50 18.33 3.21 -7.20
C LEU A 50 19.14 3.57 -8.45
N VAL A 51 20.41 3.97 -8.29
CA VAL A 51 21.33 4.24 -9.42
C VAL A 51 21.59 2.96 -10.22
N ALA A 52 21.90 1.85 -9.56
CA ALA A 52 22.10 0.57 -10.25
C ALA A 52 20.83 0.11 -11.00
N PHE A 53 19.65 0.44 -10.46
CA PHE A 53 18.38 0.15 -11.11
C PHE A 53 18.12 1.05 -12.33
N ASP A 54 18.40 2.36 -12.24
CA ASP A 54 18.33 3.29 -13.38
C ASP A 54 19.30 2.85 -14.49
N ASP A 55 20.55 2.52 -14.14
CA ASP A 55 21.57 2.07 -15.09
C ASP A 55 21.16 0.79 -15.85
N SER A 56 20.44 -0.12 -15.17
CA SER A 56 20.05 -1.42 -15.76
C SER A 56 18.72 -1.40 -16.52
N THR A 57 17.81 -0.49 -16.19
CA THR A 57 16.43 -0.50 -16.73
C THR A 57 15.99 0.82 -17.36
N SER A 58 16.80 1.88 -17.22
CA SER A 58 16.44 3.28 -17.49
C SER A 58 15.28 3.83 -16.65
N VAL A 59 14.73 3.07 -15.68
CA VAL A 59 13.62 3.52 -14.83
C VAL A 59 14.18 4.30 -13.65
N GLN A 60 13.68 5.53 -13.48
CA GLN A 60 14.15 6.42 -12.41
C GLN A 60 13.16 6.41 -11.26
N VAL A 61 13.63 6.04 -10.07
CA VAL A 61 12.82 6.00 -8.85
C VAL A 61 13.39 7.06 -7.89
N ALA A 62 12.62 8.11 -7.63
CA ALA A 62 12.97 9.15 -6.67
C ALA A 62 12.32 8.86 -5.31
N VAL A 63 13.12 8.83 -4.25
CA VAL A 63 12.65 8.72 -2.86
C VAL A 63 12.73 10.08 -2.20
N VAL A 64 11.61 10.58 -1.69
CA VAL A 64 11.49 11.91 -1.11
C VAL A 64 10.88 11.84 0.27
N MET A 65 11.61 12.33 1.27
CA MET A 65 11.08 12.50 2.63
C MET A 65 10.98 13.98 2.95
N MET A 66 9.81 14.41 3.39
CA MET A 66 9.55 15.80 3.76
C MET A 66 8.64 15.89 4.98
N GLN A 67 8.61 17.07 5.60
CA GLN A 67 7.83 17.27 6.82
C GLN A 67 6.33 17.20 6.56
N SER A 68 5.81 17.87 5.53
CA SER A 68 4.38 17.92 5.24
C SER A 68 4.15 18.35 3.78
N THR A 69 3.06 17.88 3.20
CA THR A 69 2.52 18.34 1.91
C THR A 69 1.58 19.54 2.03
N GLY A 70 1.37 20.05 3.24
CA GLY A 70 0.46 21.16 3.50
C GLY A 70 -0.99 20.79 3.16
N ASP A 71 -1.67 21.67 2.43
CA ASP A 71 -3.07 21.47 2.05
C ASP A 71 -3.25 20.61 0.78
N TYR A 72 -2.15 20.16 0.16
CA TYR A 72 -2.22 19.34 -1.05
C TYR A 72 -2.53 17.88 -0.71
N ASP A 73 -3.29 17.23 -1.59
CA ASP A 73 -3.35 15.78 -1.59
C ASP A 73 -1.95 15.21 -1.92
N ILE A 74 -1.54 14.17 -1.20
CA ILE A 74 -0.18 13.63 -1.33
C ILE A 74 0.06 12.98 -2.70
N ASN A 75 -0.96 12.40 -3.35
CA ASN A 75 -0.82 11.85 -4.69
C ASN A 75 -0.65 12.97 -5.71
N GLU A 76 -1.46 14.02 -5.60
CA GLU A 76 -1.33 15.21 -6.44
C GLU A 76 0.04 15.85 -6.27
N TYR A 77 0.48 16.04 -5.01
CA TYR A 77 1.78 16.62 -4.71
C TYR A 77 2.91 15.78 -5.29
N ALA A 78 2.91 14.45 -5.09
CA ALA A 78 3.93 13.55 -5.62
C ALA A 78 3.98 13.55 -7.16
N ALA A 79 2.82 13.56 -7.83
CA ALA A 79 2.75 13.63 -9.29
C ALA A 79 3.28 14.98 -9.83
N LEU A 80 2.89 16.10 -9.19
CA LEU A 80 3.39 17.43 -9.55
C LEU A 80 4.89 17.56 -9.29
N LEU A 81 5.38 17.02 -8.18
CA LEU A 81 6.81 16.98 -7.85
C LEU A 81 7.58 16.20 -8.91
N GLY A 82 7.09 15.00 -9.28
CA GLY A 82 7.67 14.18 -10.33
C GLY A 82 7.78 14.92 -11.67
N ARG A 83 6.72 15.63 -12.07
CA ARG A 83 6.73 16.49 -13.27
C ARG A 83 7.72 17.66 -13.14
N LYS A 84 7.73 18.35 -11.99
CA LYS A 84 8.58 19.54 -11.76
C LYS A 84 10.06 19.17 -11.75
N TRP A 85 10.43 18.06 -11.12
CA TRP A 85 11.79 17.55 -11.13
C TRP A 85 12.15 16.86 -12.45
N GLY A 86 11.14 16.41 -13.18
CA GLY A 86 11.29 15.68 -14.43
C GLY A 86 11.78 14.26 -14.19
N VAL A 87 11.24 13.56 -13.19
CA VAL A 87 11.65 12.19 -12.85
C VAL A 87 11.33 11.24 -14.01
N GLY A 88 12.32 10.47 -14.46
CA GLY A 88 12.25 9.58 -15.63
C GLY A 88 12.98 10.13 -16.85
N GLN A 89 12.66 9.57 -18.02
CA GLN A 89 13.08 10.09 -19.33
C GLN A 89 11.89 10.64 -20.12
N LYS A 90 12.04 11.83 -20.72
CA LYS A 90 10.94 12.60 -21.36
C LYS A 90 10.08 11.78 -22.32
N ASP A 91 10.70 10.93 -23.13
CA ASP A 91 10.01 10.14 -24.16
C ASP A 91 9.50 8.79 -23.64
N LYS A 92 10.03 8.32 -22.51
CA LYS A 92 9.67 7.02 -21.91
C LYS A 92 8.70 7.14 -20.76
N ASN A 93 8.62 8.29 -20.09
CA ASN A 93 7.77 8.54 -18.92
C ASN A 93 7.92 7.47 -17.83
N ASN A 94 9.12 6.94 -17.66
CA ASN A 94 9.46 5.81 -16.82
C ASN A 94 9.99 6.25 -15.45
N GLY A 95 9.35 7.26 -14.88
CA GLY A 95 9.67 7.78 -13.55
C GLY A 95 8.74 7.20 -12.49
N VAL A 96 9.24 7.06 -11.28
CA VAL A 96 8.48 6.72 -10.07
C VAL A 96 8.89 7.66 -8.96
N VAL A 97 7.92 8.17 -8.19
CA VAL A 97 8.16 9.02 -7.02
C VAL A 97 7.58 8.32 -5.80
N VAL A 98 8.44 7.95 -4.85
CA VAL A 98 8.07 7.48 -3.52
C VAL A 98 8.18 8.68 -2.58
N LEU A 99 7.05 9.20 -2.13
CA LEU A 99 6.97 10.38 -1.27
C LEU A 99 6.49 10.01 0.14
N VAL A 100 7.15 10.53 1.16
CA VAL A 100 6.77 10.39 2.57
C VAL A 100 6.65 11.77 3.21
N ALA A 101 5.47 12.07 3.77
CA ALA A 101 5.17 13.28 4.52
C ALA A 101 5.04 12.95 6.01
N LEU A 102 6.11 13.19 6.77
CA LEU A 102 6.26 12.67 8.14
C LEU A 102 5.21 13.19 9.11
N LYS A 103 4.97 14.51 9.15
CA LYS A 103 3.98 15.12 10.06
C LYS A 103 2.55 14.79 9.66
N ASP A 104 2.32 14.52 8.38
CA ASP A 104 1.00 14.19 7.86
C ASP A 104 0.68 12.70 8.07
N HIS A 105 1.67 11.89 8.44
CA HIS A 105 1.56 10.43 8.50
C HIS A 105 1.03 9.82 7.19
N LYS A 106 1.48 10.39 6.05
CA LYS A 106 1.04 10.00 4.71
C LYS A 106 2.22 9.65 3.81
N MET A 107 2.03 8.64 2.97
CA MET A 107 2.98 8.23 1.94
C MET A 107 2.27 8.01 0.61
N SER A 108 2.99 8.18 -0.48
CA SER A 108 2.49 7.98 -1.84
C SER A 108 3.57 7.38 -2.73
N ILE A 109 3.17 6.49 -3.63
CA ILE A 109 4.00 6.01 -4.73
C ILE A 109 3.30 6.43 -6.01
N GLN A 110 3.87 7.37 -6.75
CA GLN A 110 3.32 7.83 -8.02
C GLN A 110 4.17 7.34 -9.19
N THR A 111 3.52 6.82 -10.21
CA THR A 111 4.18 6.28 -11.40
C THR A 111 3.92 7.18 -12.61
N GLY A 112 4.93 7.33 -13.45
CA GLY A 112 4.81 7.95 -14.77
C GLY A 112 4.13 6.99 -15.74
N TYR A 113 3.65 7.48 -16.89
CA TYR A 113 2.89 6.65 -17.84
C TYR A 113 3.64 5.41 -18.36
N GLY A 114 4.96 5.49 -18.50
CA GLY A 114 5.79 4.32 -18.86
C GLY A 114 6.04 3.38 -17.69
N SER A 115 5.82 3.87 -16.46
CA SER A 115 5.70 3.23 -15.14
C SER A 115 4.59 2.20 -14.97
N GLU A 116 3.43 2.53 -15.54
CA GLU A 116 2.13 1.97 -15.13
C GLU A 116 1.94 0.50 -15.54
N GLY A 117 2.58 0.06 -16.62
CA GLY A 117 2.47 -1.32 -17.08
C GLY A 117 3.05 -2.34 -16.09
N MET A 118 4.13 -1.98 -15.41
CA MET A 118 4.80 -2.82 -14.41
C MET A 118 4.43 -2.46 -12.97
N LEU A 119 4.10 -1.19 -12.72
CA LEU A 119 3.73 -0.67 -11.41
C LEU A 119 2.38 0.05 -11.48
N PRO A 120 1.28 -0.66 -11.76
CA PRO A 120 -0.05 -0.07 -11.70
C PRO A 120 -0.44 0.21 -10.24
N ASP A 121 -1.46 1.05 -10.05
CA ASP A 121 -2.00 1.44 -8.75
C ASP A 121 -2.12 0.27 -7.76
N ALA A 122 -2.72 -0.86 -8.18
CA ALA A 122 -2.88 -2.04 -7.34
C ALA A 122 -1.57 -2.59 -6.77
N ILE A 123 -0.48 -2.56 -7.55
CA ILE A 123 0.85 -3.01 -7.10
C ILE A 123 1.45 -1.99 -6.15
N THR A 124 1.39 -0.70 -6.49
CA THR A 124 1.88 0.35 -5.59
C THR A 124 1.15 0.33 -4.25
N HIS A 125 -0.16 0.04 -4.25
CA HIS A 125 -0.97 -0.05 -3.04
C HIS A 125 -0.54 -1.24 -2.18
N GLN A 126 -0.25 -2.38 -2.82
CA GLN A 126 0.27 -3.55 -2.13
C GLN A 126 1.62 -3.27 -1.46
N ILE A 127 2.54 -2.58 -2.15
CA ILE A 127 3.84 -2.17 -1.58
C ILE A 127 3.64 -1.25 -0.37
N ILE A 128 2.74 -0.27 -0.48
CA ILE A 128 2.41 0.63 0.62
C ILE A 128 1.87 -0.14 1.83
N GLU A 129 0.91 -1.04 1.63
CA GLU A 129 0.25 -1.76 2.73
C GLU A 129 1.12 -2.85 3.36
N ASN A 130 1.94 -3.54 2.56
CA ASN A 130 2.73 -4.69 3.03
C ASN A 130 4.12 -4.30 3.52
N ASP A 131 4.74 -3.29 2.91
CA ASP A 131 6.13 -2.94 3.20
C ASP A 131 6.22 -1.62 3.96
N MET A 132 5.68 -0.54 3.42
CA MET A 132 5.89 0.79 4.01
C MET A 132 5.13 0.96 5.32
N LYS A 133 3.81 0.73 5.31
CA LYS A 133 2.91 0.96 6.44
C LYS A 133 3.30 0.22 7.71
N PRO A 134 3.54 -1.11 7.71
CA PRO A 134 3.88 -1.81 8.95
C PRO A 134 5.23 -1.39 9.52
N ASN A 135 6.22 -1.08 8.66
CA ASN A 135 7.53 -0.61 9.12
C ASN A 135 7.45 0.82 9.67
N PHE A 136 6.71 1.71 9.02
CA PHE A 136 6.56 3.10 9.47
C PHE A 136 5.80 3.19 10.80
N LYS A 137 4.82 2.30 11.05
CA LYS A 137 4.17 2.16 12.36
C LYS A 137 5.13 1.79 13.48
N GLN A 138 6.22 1.11 13.16
CA GLN A 138 7.27 0.71 14.10
C GLN A 138 8.38 1.76 14.21
N GLY A 139 8.30 2.86 13.45
CA GLY A 139 9.34 3.88 13.36
C GLY A 139 10.51 3.49 12.46
N ASP A 140 10.45 2.36 11.76
CA ASP A 140 11.50 1.91 10.84
C ASP A 140 11.26 2.46 9.43
N PHE A 141 11.58 3.75 9.24
CA PHE A 141 11.43 4.40 7.94
C PHE A 141 12.39 3.85 6.88
N PHE A 142 13.62 3.54 7.27
CA PHE A 142 14.59 2.97 6.34
C PHE A 142 14.16 1.58 5.88
N GLY A 143 13.78 0.69 6.80
CA GLY A 143 13.32 -0.66 6.46
C GLY A 143 12.12 -0.63 5.51
N GLY A 144 11.13 0.23 5.79
CA GLY A 144 9.96 0.40 4.93
C GLY A 144 10.29 0.92 3.54
N LEU A 145 11.17 1.93 3.44
CA LEU A 145 11.62 2.46 2.14
C LEU A 145 12.47 1.46 1.37
N ASN A 146 13.39 0.78 2.05
CA ASN A 146 14.27 -0.20 1.43
C ASN A 146 13.48 -1.38 0.86
N ALA A 147 12.53 -1.92 1.62
CA ALA A 147 11.64 -2.99 1.17
C ALA A 147 10.77 -2.54 -0.02
N ALA A 148 10.20 -1.34 0.04
CA ALA A 148 9.42 -0.80 -1.06
C ALA A 148 10.25 -0.65 -2.36
N VAL A 149 11.50 -0.18 -2.25
CA VAL A 149 12.41 -0.09 -3.41
C VAL A 149 12.76 -1.47 -3.94
N ASP A 150 13.03 -2.46 -3.07
CA ASP A 150 13.30 -3.84 -3.50
C ASP A 150 12.12 -4.42 -4.29
N ASP A 151 10.89 -4.17 -3.83
CA ASP A 151 9.69 -4.63 -4.51
C ASP A 151 9.44 -3.93 -5.85
N ILE A 152 9.62 -2.61 -5.90
CA ILE A 152 9.58 -1.83 -7.16
C ILE A 152 10.54 -2.43 -8.20
N ILE A 153 11.77 -2.78 -7.79
CA ILE A 153 12.79 -3.37 -8.66
C ILE A 153 12.34 -4.77 -9.14
N ARG A 154 11.84 -5.61 -8.24
CA ARG A 154 11.39 -6.97 -8.56
C ARG A 154 10.21 -6.97 -9.54
N TYR A 155 9.23 -6.08 -9.34
CA TYR A 155 8.09 -5.95 -10.25
C TYR A 155 8.53 -5.50 -11.64
N ASN A 156 9.49 -4.57 -11.70
CA ASN A 156 10.04 -4.10 -12.98
C ASN A 156 10.79 -5.20 -13.75
N LYS A 157 11.58 -6.03 -13.05
CA LYS A 157 12.30 -7.16 -13.66
C LYS A 157 11.39 -8.32 -14.08
N GLY A 158 10.10 -8.27 -13.77
CA GLY A 158 9.17 -9.37 -14.03
C GLY A 158 9.44 -10.61 -13.17
N GLU A 159 10.18 -10.46 -12.08
CA GLU A 159 10.51 -11.54 -11.13
C GLU A 159 9.29 -11.90 -10.26
N TYR A 160 8.32 -10.99 -10.16
CA TYR A 160 7.05 -11.24 -9.51
C TYR A 160 6.15 -12.14 -10.38
N LYS A 161 6.15 -13.44 -10.06
CA LYS A 161 5.12 -14.38 -10.48
C LYS A 161 3.94 -14.26 -9.52
N ASN A 162 2.72 -14.28 -10.03
CA ASN A 162 1.50 -14.13 -9.24
C ASN A 162 1.32 -15.31 -8.27
N ASP A 163 1.94 -15.24 -7.10
CA ASP A 163 1.87 -16.32 -6.10
C ASP A 163 0.64 -16.17 -5.18
N HIS A 164 -0.07 -15.05 -5.30
CA HIS A 164 -1.31 -14.76 -4.59
C HIS A 164 -2.38 -14.36 -5.61
N PRO A 165 -3.14 -15.31 -6.20
CA PRO A 165 -4.34 -14.94 -6.95
C PRO A 165 -5.21 -14.13 -6.00
N ARG A 166 -5.61 -12.93 -6.44
CA ARG A 166 -6.52 -12.01 -5.72
C ARG A 166 -7.37 -12.81 -4.76
N GLN A 167 -7.12 -12.72 -3.45
CA GLN A 167 -8.11 -13.15 -2.49
C GLN A 167 -9.31 -12.30 -2.82
N LYS A 168 -10.28 -12.89 -3.52
CA LYS A 168 -11.53 -12.23 -3.84
C LYS A 168 -12.00 -11.69 -2.52
N ALA A 169 -12.07 -10.36 -2.41
CA ALA A 169 -12.74 -9.70 -1.31
C ALA A 169 -13.98 -10.54 -1.05
N VAL A 170 -14.06 -11.15 0.13
CA VAL A 170 -15.25 -11.89 0.54
C VAL A 170 -16.36 -10.88 0.37
N LYS A 171 -17.18 -11.07 -0.66
CA LYS A 171 -18.43 -10.33 -0.78
C LYS A 171 -19.16 -10.69 0.50
N GLN A 172 -19.15 -9.76 1.44
CA GLN A 172 -20.14 -9.76 2.48
C GLN A 172 -21.44 -9.57 1.72
N ASP A 173 -22.07 -10.69 1.39
CA ASP A 173 -23.45 -10.72 0.90
C ASP A 173 -24.26 -10.14 2.07
N ASP A 174 -24.41 -8.83 2.06
CA ASP A 174 -25.46 -8.15 2.78
C ASP A 174 -26.75 -8.79 2.30
N GLY A 175 -27.27 -9.68 3.15
CA GLY A 175 -28.43 -10.50 2.85
C GLY A 175 -29.57 -9.62 2.38
N GLY A 176 -29.75 -9.58 1.06
CA GLY A 176 -30.84 -8.88 0.42
C GLY A 176 -32.20 -9.40 0.91
N PRO A 177 -33.31 -8.76 0.51
CA PRO A 177 -34.65 -8.97 1.06
C PRO A 177 -35.15 -10.42 1.05
N ALA A 178 -34.50 -11.33 0.32
CA ALA A 178 -34.72 -12.77 0.37
C ALA A 178 -34.53 -13.38 1.77
N GLY A 179 -33.56 -12.92 2.57
CA GLY A 179 -33.35 -13.40 3.95
C GLY A 179 -34.51 -13.02 4.87
N PHE A 180 -35.04 -11.80 4.70
CA PHE A 180 -36.22 -11.33 5.41
C PHE A 180 -37.49 -12.08 4.99
N ILE A 181 -37.64 -12.40 3.69
CA ILE A 181 -38.77 -13.17 3.18
C ILE A 181 -38.78 -14.59 3.76
N ILE A 182 -37.61 -15.26 3.85
CA ILE A 182 -37.52 -16.61 4.45
C ILE A 182 -37.90 -16.58 5.93
N ILE A 183 -37.45 -15.59 6.69
CA ILE A 183 -37.82 -15.42 8.11
C ILE A 183 -39.33 -15.19 8.25
N ILE A 184 -39.93 -14.35 7.39
CA ILE A 184 -41.37 -14.09 7.39
C ILE A 184 -42.17 -15.35 7.05
N VAL A 185 -41.73 -16.14 6.05
CA VAL A 185 -42.39 -17.39 5.67
C VAL A 185 -42.32 -18.43 6.80
N ILE A 186 -41.17 -18.55 7.46
CA ILE A 186 -41.02 -19.44 8.64
C ILE A 186 -41.94 -18.97 9.78
N PHE A 187 -42.01 -17.67 10.03
CA PHE A 187 -42.86 -17.11 11.09
C PHE A 187 -44.36 -17.35 10.82
N ILE A 188 -44.80 -17.18 9.56
CA ILE A 188 -46.18 -17.45 9.14
C ILE A 188 -46.50 -18.95 9.26
N LEU A 189 -45.59 -19.84 8.85
CA LEU A 189 -45.78 -21.28 9.00
C LEU A 189 -45.95 -21.67 10.48
N ILE A 190 -45.09 -21.18 11.37
CA ILE A 190 -45.21 -21.43 12.82
C ILE A 190 -46.55 -20.93 13.36
N MET A 191 -47.01 -19.76 12.92
CA MET A 191 -48.28 -19.18 13.37
C MET A 191 -49.50 -19.97 12.89
N VAL A 192 -49.48 -20.47 11.65
CA VAL A 192 -50.53 -21.31 11.07
C VAL A 192 -50.56 -22.69 11.73
N PHE A 193 -49.39 -23.31 11.96
CA PHE A 193 -49.30 -24.59 12.67
C PHE A 193 -49.73 -24.47 14.15
N ARG A 194 -49.48 -23.33 14.82
CA ARG A 194 -49.99 -23.08 16.19
C ARG A 194 -51.50 -22.84 16.26
N ARG A 195 -52.15 -22.39 15.18
CA ARG A 195 -53.61 -22.15 15.14
C ARG A 195 -54.44 -23.35 14.68
N ARG A 196 -53.81 -24.42 14.19
CA ARG A 196 -54.46 -25.64 13.69
C ARG A 196 -54.10 -26.88 14.52
N GLY A 197 -54.06 -26.72 15.84
CA GLY A 197 -53.70 -27.79 16.78
C GLY A 197 -54.39 -27.64 18.13
N GLY A 198 -55.72 -27.56 18.13
CA GLY A 198 -56.52 -27.82 19.32
C GLY A 198 -56.90 -29.30 19.38
N GLY A 199 -56.46 -30.02 20.41
CA GLY A 199 -57.02 -31.32 20.78
C GLY A 199 -56.02 -32.45 21.02
N GLY A 200 -55.72 -32.70 22.31
CA GLY A 200 -55.62 -34.03 22.93
C GLY A 200 -54.65 -35.08 22.37
N GLY A 201 -53.66 -35.45 23.19
CA GLY A 201 -52.95 -36.73 23.00
C GLY A 201 -51.67 -36.82 23.81
N ASN A 202 -51.77 -37.31 25.05
CA ASN A 202 -50.62 -37.79 25.83
C ASN A 202 -49.88 -38.88 25.05
N ILE A 203 -48.62 -38.66 24.67
CA ILE A 203 -47.66 -39.74 24.44
C ILE A 203 -46.29 -39.28 24.96
N ILE A 204 -46.14 -39.38 26.29
CA ILE A 204 -44.84 -39.63 26.91
C ILE A 204 -44.52 -41.10 26.60
N GLY A 205 -43.44 -41.34 25.86
CA GLY A 205 -42.99 -42.69 25.58
C GLY A 205 -41.71 -42.74 24.74
N GLY A 206 -40.58 -43.01 25.41
CA GLY A 206 -39.51 -43.84 24.86
C GLY A 206 -38.53 -43.21 23.85
N ARG A 207 -37.31 -42.98 24.35
CA ARG A 207 -36.03 -43.08 23.60
C ARG A 207 -35.78 -42.06 22.47
N GLY A 208 -34.95 -41.06 22.78
CA GLY A 208 -33.88 -40.59 21.88
C GLY A 208 -34.27 -39.60 20.79
N SER A 209 -34.67 -38.37 21.16
CA SER A 209 -34.67 -37.25 20.21
C SER A 209 -33.31 -36.53 20.27
N ALA A 210 -32.40 -36.92 19.38
CA ALA A 210 -31.16 -36.21 19.14
C ALA A 210 -31.49 -34.79 18.62
N SER A 211 -31.21 -33.78 19.41
CA SER A 211 -31.33 -32.39 18.99
C SER A 211 -30.26 -32.10 17.93
N PRO A 212 -30.56 -31.45 16.80
CA PRO A 212 -29.53 -31.00 15.85
C PRO A 212 -28.48 -30.10 16.50
N PHE A 213 -28.84 -29.46 17.63
CA PHE A 213 -27.95 -28.72 18.52
C PHE A 213 -26.83 -29.57 19.13
N TRP A 214 -27.11 -30.81 19.56
CA TRP A 214 -26.11 -31.73 20.11
C TRP A 214 -25.24 -32.36 19.02
N TRP A 215 -25.76 -32.54 17.80
CA TRP A 215 -24.98 -33.05 16.67
C TRP A 215 -23.96 -32.01 16.15
N PHE A 216 -24.34 -30.73 16.12
CA PHE A 216 -23.45 -29.63 15.75
C PHE A 216 -22.36 -29.37 16.81
N LEU A 217 -22.71 -29.46 18.10
CA LEU A 217 -21.75 -29.30 19.20
C LEU A 217 -20.74 -30.46 19.28
N ALA A 218 -21.20 -31.71 19.07
CA ALA A 218 -20.32 -32.88 19.06
C ALA A 218 -19.39 -32.92 17.83
N GLY A 219 -19.84 -32.38 16.68
CA GLY A 219 -19.03 -32.31 15.46
C GLY A 219 -17.84 -31.34 15.55
N SER A 220 -17.91 -30.32 16.41
CA SER A 220 -16.88 -29.29 16.54
C SER A 220 -15.79 -29.59 17.59
N MET A 221 -15.89 -30.72 18.31
CA MET A 221 -14.94 -31.12 19.35
C MET A 221 -14.23 -32.45 19.03
N MET A 222 -14.52 -33.08 17.88
CA MET A 222 -14.01 -34.39 17.49
C MET A 222 -13.10 -34.38 16.25
N ASN A 223 -12.53 -33.21 15.90
CA ASN A 223 -11.43 -33.11 14.93
C ASN A 223 -10.09 -32.95 15.65
N GLY A 224 -9.77 -33.93 16.49
CA GLY A 224 -8.54 -34.01 17.28
C GLY A 224 -7.84 -35.35 17.06
N GLY A 225 -6.64 -35.29 16.48
CA GLY A 225 -5.67 -36.39 16.33
C GLY A 225 -5.70 -37.05 14.95
N ASN A 226 -4.60 -37.49 14.35
CA ASN A 226 -3.20 -37.61 14.75
C ASN A 226 -2.41 -38.02 13.48
N ARG A 227 -1.12 -37.68 13.40
CA ARG A 227 0.01 -38.36 12.73
C ARG A 227 1.13 -37.30 12.60
N GLY A 228 2.32 -37.42 13.16
CA GLY A 228 3.08 -38.58 13.62
C GLY A 228 4.49 -38.46 13.02
N ASP A 229 5.51 -38.53 13.90
CA ASP A 229 6.92 -38.92 13.64
C ASP A 229 7.75 -38.01 12.69
N GLY A 230 8.97 -37.54 12.97
CA GLY A 230 10.05 -37.96 13.85
C GLY A 230 11.38 -37.73 13.10
N TRP A 231 12.46 -37.50 13.84
CA TRP A 231 13.90 -37.61 13.49
C TRP A 231 14.74 -36.39 13.09
N GLY A 232 15.84 -36.24 13.86
CA GLY A 232 17.19 -35.82 13.43
C GLY A 232 17.39 -34.31 13.30
N GLY A 233 18.30 -33.63 14.00
CA GLY A 233 19.63 -34.02 14.45
C GLY A 233 20.66 -33.15 13.73
N GLY A 234 21.62 -32.57 14.46
CA GLY A 234 22.88 -32.12 13.86
C GLY A 234 23.23 -30.64 14.00
N SER A 235 24.29 -30.43 14.78
CA SER A 235 25.06 -29.23 15.08
C SER A 235 25.80 -28.59 13.88
N SER A 236 26.49 -27.48 14.21
CA SER A 236 27.55 -26.74 13.47
C SER A 236 27.05 -25.79 12.37
N GLY A 237 27.46 -24.53 12.30
CA GLY A 237 28.69 -23.92 12.78
C GLY A 237 29.59 -23.63 11.60
N SER A 238 29.54 -22.41 11.07
CA SER A 238 30.63 -21.83 10.28
C SER A 238 30.36 -20.35 10.07
N GLY A 239 31.12 -19.53 10.81
CA GLY A 239 31.32 -18.14 10.46
C GLY A 239 32.13 -18.05 9.18
N TRP A 240 31.71 -17.17 8.27
CA TRP A 240 32.52 -16.72 7.16
C TRP A 240 32.92 -15.28 7.41
N SER A 241 34.13 -15.12 7.92
CA SER A 241 34.96 -13.95 7.69
C SER A 241 35.40 -13.96 6.23
N GLY A 242 35.05 -12.93 5.49
CA GLY A 242 35.48 -12.74 4.11
C GLY A 242 35.57 -11.25 3.82
N GLY A 243 36.76 -10.68 4.06
CA GLY A 243 37.11 -9.35 3.59
C GLY A 243 37.14 -9.30 2.07
N GLY A 244 36.82 -8.13 1.53
CA GLY A 244 36.86 -7.88 0.10
C GLY A 244 36.50 -6.44 -0.18
N GLY A 245 37.43 -5.53 0.10
CA GLY A 245 37.34 -4.16 -0.39
C GLY A 245 37.27 -4.18 -1.91
N SER A 246 36.22 -3.56 -2.46
CA SER A 246 36.17 -3.18 -3.86
C SER A 246 35.91 -1.68 -3.91
N SER A 247 36.99 -0.96 -4.17
CA SER A 247 36.99 0.41 -4.68
C SER A 247 36.36 0.39 -6.07
N GLY A 248 35.02 0.44 -6.12
CA GLY A 248 34.27 0.73 -7.33
C GLY A 248 33.80 2.17 -7.24
N GLY A 249 34.45 3.08 -7.97
CA GLY A 249 33.87 4.39 -8.27
C GLY A 249 32.63 4.16 -9.14
N GLY A 250 31.49 3.94 -8.49
CA GLY A 250 30.19 3.87 -9.14
C GLY A 250 29.85 5.25 -9.68
N GLY A 251 29.43 5.30 -10.96
CA GLY A 251 28.90 6.52 -11.54
C GLY A 251 27.77 7.07 -10.66
N GLY A 252 27.82 8.35 -10.34
CA GLY A 252 26.74 9.01 -9.62
C GLY A 252 25.51 9.19 -10.51
N PHE A 253 24.35 9.45 -9.90
CA PHE A 253 23.13 9.78 -10.62
C PHE A 253 23.36 10.95 -11.61
N GLY A 254 23.07 10.71 -12.89
CA GLY A 254 23.30 11.67 -13.98
C GLY A 254 22.26 12.80 -14.07
N GLY A 255 21.26 12.80 -13.18
CA GLY A 255 20.17 13.78 -13.14
C GLY A 255 18.88 13.28 -13.80
N PHE A 256 17.77 13.89 -13.42
CA PHE A 256 16.45 13.51 -13.94
C PHE A 256 16.24 14.03 -15.37
N GLY A 257 15.80 13.15 -16.28
CA GLY A 257 15.75 13.36 -17.73
C GLY A 257 14.39 13.81 -18.30
N GLY A 258 13.38 13.99 -17.47
CA GLY A 258 12.03 14.44 -17.83
C GLY A 258 10.99 13.32 -17.74
N GLY A 259 9.70 13.65 -17.60
CA GLY A 259 8.65 12.63 -17.58
C GLY A 259 7.30 13.20 -17.19
N SER A 260 6.24 12.52 -17.61
CA SER A 260 4.85 12.88 -17.30
C SER A 260 4.24 11.86 -16.36
N PHE A 261 3.56 12.39 -15.33
CA PHE A 261 2.84 11.60 -14.31
C PHE A 261 1.34 11.80 -14.49
N GLY A 262 0.56 10.72 -14.50
CA GLY A 262 -0.90 10.77 -14.64
C GLY A 262 -1.69 10.59 -13.35
N GLY A 263 -1.03 10.20 -12.25
CA GLY A 263 -1.71 9.73 -11.04
C GLY A 263 -1.88 8.20 -11.02
N GLY A 264 -1.00 7.45 -11.69
CA GLY A 264 -1.13 5.99 -11.87
C GLY A 264 -0.76 5.15 -10.65
N GLY A 265 -0.41 5.78 -9.52
CA GLY A 265 -0.05 5.09 -8.29
C GLY A 265 -0.91 5.49 -7.09
N SER A 266 -0.60 4.94 -5.93
CA SER A 266 -1.45 4.98 -4.73
C SER A 266 -0.84 5.78 -3.57
N SER A 267 -1.65 6.03 -2.54
CA SER A 267 -1.22 6.54 -1.25
C SER A 267 -1.75 5.71 -0.08
N GLY A 268 -1.13 5.92 1.09
CA GLY A 268 -1.56 5.36 2.36
C GLY A 268 -1.19 6.27 3.53
N SER A 269 -1.67 5.89 4.72
CA SER A 269 -1.32 6.51 6.00
C SER A 269 -0.89 5.44 7.02
N TRP A 270 -0.10 5.83 8.02
CA TRP A 270 0.40 4.93 9.05
C TRP A 270 0.15 5.44 10.47
#